data_AF-A0A7S2DNB5-F1
#
_entry.id   AF-A0A7S2DNB5-F1
#
_cell.length_a   1.000
_cell.length_b   1.000
_cell.length_c   1.000
_cell.angle_alpha   90.00
_cell.angle_beta   90.00
_cell.angle_gamma   90.00
#
_symmetry.space_group_name_H-M   'P 1'
#
loop_
_entity.id
_entity.type
_entity.pdbx_description
1 polymer ?
#
loop_
_entity_poly.entity_id
_entity_poly.type
_entity_poly.pdbx_seq_one_letter_code
_entity_poly.pdbx_strand_id
1 'polypeptide(L)'
;VICSALPPGPPKVERQAISRVFQALRLEVNDEVGALEDVLESAAGIVRPGGRLVVLSYHSLEDRRVKRMMRSGDKRGVVERDVMGNAISPWTPLRGVPKKPSADEIDQNTRARSARLRAAERSLFLPPQPSAGGVPYPDRRR
;
A
#
# COMPACT_ATOMS: atom_id res chain seq x y z
N VAL A 1 -11.44 8.91 29.30
CA VAL A 1 -10.09 8.30 29.24
C VAL A 1 -9.19 8.97 28.21
N ILE A 2 -9.53 8.97 26.91
CA ILE A 2 -8.69 9.66 25.89
C ILE A 2 -8.75 11.18 26.05
N CYS A 3 -9.94 11.78 26.18
CA CYS A 3 -10.09 13.23 26.33
C CYS A 3 -9.44 13.77 27.61
N SER A 4 -9.41 12.98 28.69
CA SER A 4 -8.79 13.35 29.96
C SER A 4 -7.26 13.31 29.93
N ALA A 5 -6.66 12.71 28.90
CA ALA A 5 -5.21 12.63 28.71
C ALA A 5 -4.69 13.63 27.66
N LEU A 6 -5.57 14.38 27.00
CA LEU A 6 -5.20 15.39 26.01
C LEU A 6 -5.03 16.75 26.70
N PRO A 7 -4.01 17.54 26.33
CA PRO A 7 -3.92 18.92 26.80
C PRO A 7 -5.15 19.70 26.29
N PRO A 8 -5.69 20.63 27.09
CA PRO A 8 -6.83 21.43 26.68
C PRO A 8 -6.49 22.20 25.40
N GLY A 9 -7.38 22.16 24.43
CA GLY A 9 -7.16 22.76 23.13
C GLY A 9 -8.45 23.05 22.38
N PRO A 10 -8.37 23.59 21.15
CA PRO A 10 -9.56 23.85 20.36
C PRO A 10 -10.31 22.53 20.08
N PRO A 11 -11.66 22.51 20.04
CA PRO A 11 -12.45 21.30 19.81
C PRO A 11 -12.12 20.54 18.51
N LYS A 12 -11.53 21.23 17.53
CA LYS A 12 -11.02 20.63 16.29
C LYS A 12 -9.77 19.77 16.54
N VAL A 13 -8.85 20.24 17.37
CA VAL A 13 -7.60 19.54 17.70
C VAL A 13 -7.90 18.30 18.52
N GLU A 14 -8.79 18.39 19.50
CA GLU A 14 -9.23 17.25 20.32
C GLU A 14 -9.85 16.15 19.46
N ARG A 15 -10.79 16.50 18.56
CA ARG A 15 -11.40 15.54 17.63
C ARG A 15 -10.37 14.86 16.72
N GLN A 16 -9.38 15.60 16.24
CA GLN A 16 -8.29 15.03 15.44
C GLN A 16 -7.43 14.06 16.25
N ALA A 17 -7.11 14.40 17.50
CA ALA A 17 -6.33 13.54 18.39
C ALA A 17 -7.08 12.24 18.69
N ILE A 18 -8.36 12.33 19.06
CA ILE A 18 -9.23 11.16 19.28
C ILE A 18 -9.27 10.28 18.03
N SER A 19 -9.50 10.88 16.86
CA SER A 19 -9.54 10.14 15.59
C SER A 19 -8.23 9.39 15.30
N ARG A 20 -7.08 9.99 15.62
CA ARG A 20 -5.76 9.35 15.46
C ARG A 20 -5.54 8.21 16.46
N VAL A 21 -6.01 8.34 17.71
CA VAL A 21 -5.92 7.26 18.70
C VAL A 21 -6.77 6.06 18.27
N PHE A 22 -8.03 6.29 17.87
CA PHE A 22 -8.87 5.21 17.34
C PHE A 22 -8.28 4.60 16.06
N GLN A 23 -7.67 5.41 15.20
CA GLN A 23 -6.94 4.90 14.04
C GLN A 23 -5.78 3.99 14.45
N ALA A 24 -4.96 4.41 15.42
CA ALA A 24 -3.82 3.62 15.90
C ALA A 24 -4.27 2.29 16.52
N LEU A 25 -5.32 2.32 17.34
CA LEU A 25 -5.92 1.10 17.91
C LEU A 25 -6.43 0.16 16.83
N ARG A 26 -7.14 0.69 15.82
CA ARG A 26 -7.64 -0.11 14.71
C ARG A 26 -6.51 -0.75 13.90
N LEU A 27 -5.44 0.01 13.64
CA LEU A 27 -4.26 -0.49 12.93
C LEU A 27 -3.60 -1.64 13.69
N GLU A 28 -3.42 -1.50 15.00
CA GLU A 28 -2.76 -2.48 15.85
C GLU A 28 -3.61 -3.74 16.05
N VAL A 29 -4.89 -3.57 16.40
CA VAL A 29 -5.80 -4.69 16.72
C VAL A 29 -6.03 -5.60 15.52
N ASN A 30 -6.08 -5.04 14.31
CA ASN A 30 -6.31 -5.80 13.09
C ASN A 30 -5.02 -6.19 12.35
N ASP A 31 -3.86 -5.81 12.87
CA ASP A 31 -2.56 -5.91 12.17
C ASP A 31 -2.64 -5.45 10.70
N GLU A 32 -3.32 -4.31 10.46
CA GLU A 32 -3.60 -3.85 9.08
C GLU A 32 -2.30 -3.53 8.32
N VAL A 33 -1.25 -3.15 9.05
CA VAL A 33 0.05 -2.85 8.50
C VAL A 33 0.79 -4.12 8.06
N GLY A 34 0.88 -5.13 8.95
CA GLY A 34 1.52 -6.40 8.62
C GLY A 34 0.81 -7.09 7.46
N ALA A 35 -0.52 -7.19 7.54
CA ALA A 35 -1.34 -7.78 6.48
C ALA A 35 -1.15 -7.09 5.11
N LEU A 36 -1.05 -5.76 5.09
CA LEU A 36 -0.77 -5.03 3.85
C LEU A 36 0.61 -5.38 3.29
N GLU A 37 1.64 -5.45 4.13
CA GLU A 37 3.00 -5.80 3.68
C GLU A 37 3.08 -7.22 3.12
N ASP A 38 2.45 -8.18 3.80
CA ASP A 38 2.41 -9.59 3.37
C ASP A 38 1.72 -9.75 2.02
N VAL A 39 0.59 -9.05 1.82
CA VAL A 39 -0.13 -9.03 0.53
C VAL A 39 0.75 -8.42 -0.56
N LEU A 40 1.43 -7.30 -0.26
CA LEU A 40 2.27 -6.59 -1.21
C LEU A 40 3.53 -7.39 -1.61
N GLU A 41 4.15 -8.10 -0.68
CA GLU A 41 5.29 -9.00 -0.94
C GLU A 41 4.83 -10.21 -1.77
N SER A 42 3.73 -10.86 -1.37
CA SER A 42 3.22 -12.06 -2.03
C SER A 42 2.66 -11.77 -3.43
N ALA A 43 2.14 -10.55 -3.67
CA ALA A 43 1.54 -10.17 -4.93
C ALA A 43 2.48 -10.36 -6.13
N ALA A 44 3.79 -10.19 -5.95
CA ALA A 44 4.77 -10.37 -7.03
C ALA A 44 4.89 -11.83 -7.49
N GLY A 45 4.61 -12.80 -6.61
CA GLY A 45 4.57 -14.22 -6.92
C GLY A 45 3.24 -14.70 -7.51
N ILE A 46 2.15 -13.96 -7.26
CA ILE A 46 0.78 -14.35 -7.68
C ILE A 46 0.40 -13.70 -9.02
N VAL A 47 0.78 -12.43 -9.22
CA VAL A 47 0.42 -11.68 -10.43
C VAL A 47 1.31 -12.11 -11.59
N ARG A 48 0.69 -12.55 -12.68
CA ARG A 48 1.39 -12.95 -13.91
C ARG A 48 2.13 -11.75 -14.52
N PRO A 49 3.24 -11.97 -15.25
CA PRO A 49 3.89 -10.92 -16.04
C PRO A 49 2.90 -10.17 -16.95
N GLY A 50 2.97 -8.83 -16.98
CA GLY A 50 1.99 -7.96 -17.66
C GLY A 50 0.65 -7.77 -16.92
N GLY A 51 0.41 -8.53 -15.85
CA GLY A 51 -0.75 -8.34 -14.96
C GLY A 51 -0.62 -7.06 -14.13
N ARG A 52 -1.72 -6.56 -13.58
CA ARG A 52 -1.74 -5.30 -12.83
C ARG A 52 -2.12 -5.51 -11.37
N LEU A 53 -1.37 -4.88 -10.48
CA LEU A 53 -1.72 -4.71 -9.08
C LEU A 53 -2.32 -3.31 -8.90
N VAL A 54 -3.57 -3.25 -8.43
CA VAL A 54 -4.26 -1.99 -8.11
C VAL A 54 -4.56 -1.98 -6.62
N VAL A 55 -4.15 -0.92 -5.93
CA VAL A 55 -4.34 -0.77 -4.49
C VAL A 55 -5.04 0.56 -4.22
N LEU A 56 -6.11 0.49 -3.43
CA LEU A 56 -6.82 1.64 -2.89
C LEU A 56 -6.41 1.82 -1.43
N SER A 57 -5.88 2.98 -1.09
CA SER A 57 -5.43 3.32 0.29
C SER A 57 -6.17 4.54 0.79
N TYR A 58 -6.53 4.55 2.07
CA TYR A 58 -7.28 5.66 2.68
C TYR A 58 -6.41 6.55 3.55
N HIS A 59 -5.33 6.00 4.12
CA HIS A 59 -4.44 6.76 4.97
C HIS A 59 -3.02 6.88 4.41
N SER A 60 -2.30 7.90 4.86
CA SER A 60 -0.97 8.23 4.35
C SER A 60 0.07 7.14 4.64
N LEU A 61 -0.07 6.41 5.75
CA LEU A 61 0.84 5.31 6.11
C LEU A 61 0.73 4.13 5.11
N GLU A 62 -0.48 3.70 4.74
CA GLU A 62 -0.77 2.72 3.69
C GLU A 62 -0.18 3.19 2.35
N ASP A 63 -0.58 4.39 1.88
CA ASP A 63 -0.17 4.93 0.57
C ASP A 63 1.37 4.97 0.44
N ARG A 64 2.06 5.32 1.53
CA ARG A 64 3.52 5.35 1.58
C ARG A 64 4.12 3.96 1.40
N ARG A 65 3.60 2.93 2.06
CA ARG A 65 4.08 1.54 1.94
C ARG A 65 3.81 1.00 0.53
N VAL A 66 2.61 1.21 0.00
CA VAL A 66 2.25 0.85 -1.37
C VAL A 66 3.18 1.52 -2.39
N LYS A 67 3.38 2.84 -2.28
CA LYS A 67 4.29 3.59 -3.17
C LYS A 67 5.71 3.04 -3.12
N ARG A 68 6.19 2.72 -1.91
CA ARG A 68 7.53 2.18 -1.69
C ARG A 68 7.69 0.81 -2.32
N MET A 69 6.76 -0.10 -2.06
CA MET A 69 6.77 -1.44 -2.63
C MET A 69 6.71 -1.39 -4.17
N MET A 70 5.79 -0.61 -4.74
CA MET A 70 5.68 -0.51 -6.21
C MET A 70 6.94 0.06 -6.86
N ARG A 71 7.72 0.89 -6.14
CA ARG A 71 8.95 1.50 -6.67
C ARG A 71 10.18 0.61 -6.51
N SER A 72 10.29 -0.08 -5.38
CA SER A 72 11.53 -0.77 -4.98
C SER A 72 11.42 -2.29 -5.00
N GLY A 73 10.21 -2.84 -4.94
CA GLY A 73 10.00 -4.27 -4.70
C GLY A 73 10.30 -4.73 -3.27
N ASP A 74 10.64 -3.82 -2.35
CA ASP A 74 11.06 -4.13 -1.00
C ASP A 74 10.25 -3.33 0.04
N LYS A 75 9.80 -3.98 1.12
CA LYS A 75 9.15 -3.32 2.28
C LYS A 75 10.01 -2.24 2.94
N ARG A 76 11.34 -2.42 2.96
CA ARG A 76 12.33 -1.47 3.47
C ARG A 76 12.48 -0.26 2.55
N GLY A 77 12.14 -0.41 1.28
CA GLY A 77 12.19 0.65 0.29
C GLY A 77 13.56 0.88 -0.32
N VAL A 78 14.44 -0.11 -0.16
CA VAL A 78 15.76 -0.11 -0.76
C VAL A 78 15.57 -0.40 -2.23
N VAL A 79 15.90 0.58 -3.08
CA VAL A 79 15.86 0.39 -4.53
C VAL A 79 17.17 -0.23 -4.93
N GLU A 80 17.17 -1.52 -5.19
CA GLU A 80 18.28 -2.18 -5.86
C GLU A 80 18.40 -1.65 -7.29
N ARG A 81 19.63 -1.46 -7.76
CA ARG A 81 19.91 -0.96 -9.09
C ARG A 81 20.82 -1.90 -9.84
N ASP A 82 20.59 -2.05 -11.13
CA ASP A 82 21.50 -2.77 -12.02
C ASP A 82 22.78 -1.94 -12.28
N VAL A 83 23.72 -2.56 -12.98
CA VAL A 83 24.99 -1.93 -13.40
C VAL A 83 24.80 -0.71 -14.30
N MET A 84 23.61 -0.54 -14.89
CA MET A 84 23.23 0.62 -15.71
C MET A 84 22.44 1.67 -14.92
N GLY A 85 22.23 1.46 -13.61
CA GLY A 85 21.53 2.38 -12.70
C GLY A 85 20.00 2.28 -12.71
N ASN A 86 19.42 1.30 -13.42
CA ASN A 86 17.98 1.07 -13.47
C ASN A 86 17.50 0.39 -12.20
N ALA A 87 16.34 0.81 -11.68
CA ALA A 87 15.71 0.18 -10.53
C ALA A 87 15.30 -1.25 -10.86
N ILE A 88 15.80 -2.21 -10.09
CA ILE A 88 15.36 -3.60 -10.14
C ILE A 88 14.12 -3.69 -9.26
N SER A 89 12.96 -3.85 -9.89
CA SER A 89 11.67 -3.98 -9.20
C SER A 89 10.77 -4.97 -9.94
N PRO A 90 10.05 -5.85 -9.22
CA PRO A 90 9.06 -6.74 -9.80
C PRO A 90 7.87 -5.96 -10.39
N TRP A 91 7.75 -4.68 -10.06
CA TRP A 91 6.67 -3.79 -10.46
C TRP A 91 7.19 -2.64 -11.31
N THR A 92 6.43 -2.32 -12.35
CA THR A 92 6.54 -1.08 -13.13
C THR A 92 5.35 -0.19 -12.76
N PRO A 93 5.54 0.85 -11.93
CA PRO A 93 4.46 1.77 -11.57
C PRO A 93 3.84 2.41 -12.82
N LEU A 94 2.52 2.39 -12.93
CA LEU A 94 1.83 3.15 -13.97
C LEU A 94 2.05 4.64 -13.67
N ARG A 95 2.60 5.38 -14.64
CA ARG A 95 3.05 6.77 -14.47
C ARG A 95 1.94 7.65 -13.90
N GLY A 96 2.26 8.47 -12.89
CA GLY A 96 1.37 9.53 -12.41
C GLY A 96 1.31 9.69 -10.88
N VAL A 97 0.63 10.76 -10.47
CA VAL A 97 0.16 10.96 -9.09
C VAL A 97 -0.95 9.93 -8.81
N PRO A 98 -1.10 9.41 -7.57
CA PRO A 98 -2.24 8.55 -7.24
C PRO A 98 -3.56 9.20 -7.67
N LYS A 99 -4.45 8.41 -8.29
CA LYS A 99 -5.80 8.89 -8.63
C LYS A 99 -6.56 9.15 -7.33
N LYS A 100 -7.18 10.33 -7.26
CA LYS A 100 -8.03 10.77 -6.17
C LYS A 100 -9.50 10.72 -6.61
N PRO A 101 -10.44 10.57 -5.67
CA PRO A 101 -11.87 10.68 -5.98
C PRO A 101 -12.21 12.06 -6.58
N SER A 102 -13.28 12.10 -7.38
CA SER A 102 -13.87 13.37 -7.86
C SER A 102 -14.66 14.06 -6.75
N ALA A 103 -15.07 15.32 -6.97
CA ALA A 103 -15.95 16.04 -6.04
C ALA A 103 -17.30 15.31 -5.89
N ASP A 104 -17.92 14.92 -6.99
CA ASP A 104 -19.19 14.18 -7.01
C ASP A 104 -19.12 12.86 -6.21
N GLU A 105 -18.00 12.13 -6.31
CA GLU A 105 -17.79 10.89 -5.55
C GLU A 105 -17.66 11.16 -4.05
N ILE A 106 -17.02 12.26 -3.66
CA ILE A 106 -16.90 12.66 -2.25
C ILE A 106 -18.27 13.08 -1.69
N ASP A 107 -19.08 13.77 -2.49
CA ASP A 107 -20.42 14.21 -2.09
C ASP A 107 -21.36 13.02 -1.90
N GLN A 108 -21.29 12.01 -2.78
CA GLN A 108 -22.05 10.77 -2.65
C GLN A 108 -21.50 9.84 -1.55
N ASN A 109 -20.18 9.86 -1.33
CA ASN A 109 -19.50 9.02 -0.35
C ASN A 109 -18.37 9.78 0.34
N THR A 110 -18.69 10.41 1.48
CA THR A 110 -17.71 11.18 2.25
C THR A 110 -16.50 10.35 2.70
N ARG A 111 -16.62 9.01 2.79
CA ARG A 111 -15.48 8.13 3.13
C ARG A 111 -14.44 8.06 2.01
N ALA A 112 -14.83 8.33 0.76
CA ALA A 112 -13.93 8.33 -0.39
C ALA A 112 -12.91 9.47 -0.34
N ARG A 113 -13.18 10.56 0.38
CA ARG A 113 -12.36 11.80 0.42
C ARG A 113 -10.85 11.62 0.59
N SER A 114 -10.41 10.55 1.24
CA SER A 114 -9.00 10.28 1.54
C SER A 114 -8.41 9.14 0.71
N ALA A 115 -9.23 8.51 -0.14
CA ALA A 115 -8.83 7.43 -1.01
C ALA A 115 -7.76 7.87 -2.02
N ARG A 116 -6.77 7.01 -2.20
CA ARG A 116 -5.67 7.13 -3.16
C ARG A 116 -5.54 5.80 -3.87
N LEU A 117 -5.75 5.82 -5.18
CA LEU A 117 -5.57 4.64 -6.03
C LEU A 117 -4.19 4.67 -6.68
N ARG A 118 -3.44 3.58 -6.50
CA ARG A 118 -2.17 3.32 -7.17
C ARG A 118 -2.25 2.03 -7.97
N ALA A 119 -1.57 2.03 -9.11
CA ALA A 119 -1.50 0.86 -9.98
C ALA A 119 -0.06 0.65 -10.45
N ALA A 120 0.35 -0.61 -10.51
CA ALA A 120 1.61 -1.03 -11.09
C ALA A 120 1.41 -2.29 -11.93
N GLU A 121 2.18 -2.41 -12.98
CA GLU A 121 2.21 -3.59 -13.85
C GLU A 121 3.33 -4.53 -13.41
N ARG A 122 3.11 -5.84 -13.50
CA ARG A 122 4.12 -6.84 -13.21
C ARG A 122 5.16 -6.83 -14.33
N SER A 123 6.40 -6.49 -13.98
CA SER A 123 7.52 -6.47 -14.90
C SER A 123 7.69 -7.84 -15.56
N LEU A 124 7.96 -7.86 -16.87
CA LEU A 124 8.25 -9.08 -17.64
C LEU A 124 9.57 -9.74 -17.21
N PHE A 125 10.47 -8.94 -16.62
CA PHE A 125 11.78 -9.39 -16.16
C PHE A 125 11.73 -9.73 -14.67
N LEU A 126 12.06 -10.98 -14.32
CA LEU A 126 12.24 -11.40 -12.93
C LEU A 126 13.73 -11.24 -12.59
N PRO A 127 14.14 -10.38 -11.64
CA PRO A 127 15.45 -10.58 -11.01
C PRO A 127 15.42 -11.95 -10.31
N PRO A 128 16.52 -12.73 -10.36
CA PRO A 128 16.55 -14.06 -9.74
C PRO A 128 16.16 -13.95 -8.27
N GLN A 129 15.13 -14.67 -7.87
CA GLN A 129 14.67 -14.71 -6.48
C GLN A 129 15.71 -15.50 -5.65
N PRO A 130 16.15 -15.03 -4.47
CA PRO A 130 16.87 -15.88 -3.55
C PRO A 130 15.96 -17.05 -3.18
N SER A 131 16.43 -18.27 -3.41
CA SER A 131 15.69 -19.51 -3.22
C SER A 131 15.28 -19.68 -1.76
N ALA A 132 14.03 -19.35 -1.43
CA ALA A 132 13.36 -19.81 -0.23
C ALA A 132 12.16 -20.68 -0.65
N GLY A 133 12.13 -21.89 -0.12
CA GLY A 133 11.28 -23.00 -0.57
C GLY A 133 9.79 -22.67 -0.75
N GLY A 134 9.31 -22.89 -1.97
CA GLY A 134 8.01 -23.46 -2.34
C GLY A 134 6.71 -22.74 -1.92
N VAL A 135 5.89 -22.39 -2.92
CA VAL A 135 4.46 -22.75 -2.93
C VAL A 135 4.07 -23.14 -4.36
N PRO A 136 3.54 -24.35 -4.62
CA PRO A 136 3.01 -24.69 -5.93
C PRO A 136 1.69 -23.92 -6.16
N TYR A 137 1.57 -23.27 -7.31
CA TYR A 137 0.29 -22.72 -7.74
C TYR A 137 -0.67 -23.88 -8.09
N PRO A 138 -1.89 -23.95 -7.54
CA PRO A 138 -2.86 -24.95 -7.97
C PRO A 138 -3.30 -24.64 -9.40
N ASP A 139 -3.11 -25.59 -10.30
CA ASP A 139 -3.51 -25.53 -11.71
C ASP A 139 -5.01 -25.22 -11.82
N ARG A 140 -5.35 -24.01 -12.26
CA ARG A 140 -6.73 -23.63 -12.60
C ARG A 140 -6.94 -23.79 -14.10
N ARG A 141 -6.92 -25.04 -14.55
CA ARG A 141 -7.68 -25.48 -15.73
C ARG A 141 -8.78 -26.43 -15.28
N ARG A 142 -9.94 -25.88 -14.93
CA ARG A 142 -11.27 -26.48 -15.09
C ARG A 142 -12.26 -25.36 -15.35
#